data_AF-A0A8G1XAI1-F1
#
_entry.id   AF-A0A8G1XAI1-F1
#
_cell.length_a   1.000
_cell.length_b   1.000
_cell.length_c   1.000
_cell.angle_alpha   90.00
_cell.angle_beta   90.00
_cell.angle_gamma   90.00
#
_symmetry.space_group_name_H-M   'P 1'
#
loop_
_entity.id
_entity.type
_entity.pdbx_description
1 polymer ?
#
loop_
_entity_poly.entity_id
_entity_poly.type
_entity_poly.pdbx_seq_one_letter_code
_entity_poly.pdbx_strand_id
1 'polypeptide(L)'
;MHKTVTELADGRELIYYDAAPTPRDAVDRRPLEPAASASEVRIDPLTGDAVTIAAHRQGRTYHPPADECPLCPSRDGRLSEIPAADYQVAVFENRFPSLADSSTAHVAPWSDGPYALTPGTGRCEVVCFTSDHDAAFADLTEERARLVLDAWTDRTAELYARPGVRQVYCFENRGADIGVTLGHPHGQIYAFPFTTPRTSLALDRAAAHLAATGRNLYDDVLAAERATAGKPDSRVVLAGEHWTAFVPFAARWPYEVHLYPNRRTTDLTTLDADARAEFPRVYLDLLRRFDRLFPVPAPTSPPGTRPPAPPPPNSPSTSSCSPCAAPATSSSTWPAPNPAWAPS
;
A
#
# COMPACT_ATOMS: atom_id res chain seq x y z
N MET A 1 3.77 21.48 0.13
CA MET A 1 3.48 20.45 -0.89
C MET A 1 2.76 21.13 -2.04
N HIS A 2 3.30 20.97 -3.26
CA HIS A 2 2.76 21.48 -4.52
C HIS A 2 2.32 20.30 -5.36
N LYS A 3 1.04 20.28 -5.71
CA LYS A 3 0.42 19.25 -6.55
C LYS A 3 0.32 19.73 -7.98
N THR A 4 0.81 18.95 -8.92
CA THR A 4 0.63 19.18 -10.36
C THR A 4 -0.02 17.97 -11.00
N VAL A 5 -1.17 18.16 -11.65
CA VAL A 5 -1.90 17.10 -12.35
C VAL A 5 -1.65 17.23 -13.85
N THR A 6 -1.37 16.12 -14.50
CA THR A 6 -1.19 15.99 -15.96
C THR A 6 -1.78 14.65 -16.42
N GLU A 7 -1.71 14.38 -17.72
CA GLU A 7 -2.20 13.14 -18.33
C GLU A 7 -1.05 12.36 -18.97
N LEU A 8 -1.14 11.03 -18.91
CA LEU A 8 -0.31 10.08 -19.66
C LEU A 8 -0.84 9.93 -21.09
N ALA A 9 -0.02 9.38 -21.98
CA ALA A 9 -0.36 9.22 -23.40
C ALA A 9 -1.61 8.35 -23.66
N ASP A 10 -1.96 7.47 -22.71
CA ASP A 10 -3.14 6.61 -22.76
C ASP A 10 -4.36 7.18 -22.00
N GLY A 11 -4.31 8.46 -21.60
CA GLY A 11 -5.39 9.18 -20.93
C GLY A 11 -5.48 8.98 -19.42
N ARG A 12 -4.60 8.16 -18.83
CA ARG A 12 -4.52 8.01 -17.36
C ARG A 12 -3.96 9.27 -16.71
N GLU A 13 -4.46 9.58 -15.52
CA GLU A 13 -3.97 10.70 -14.71
C GLU A 13 -2.58 10.42 -14.14
N LEU A 14 -1.70 11.42 -14.18
CA LEU A 14 -0.41 11.46 -13.51
C LEU A 14 -0.34 12.72 -12.63
N ILE A 15 0.08 12.54 -11.39
CA ILE A 15 0.13 13.57 -10.36
C ILE A 15 1.54 13.62 -9.79
N TYR A 16 2.14 14.81 -9.81
CA TYR A 16 3.40 15.09 -9.13
C TYR A 16 3.13 15.80 -7.81
N TYR A 17 3.84 15.38 -6.76
CA TYR A 17 3.91 16.09 -5.49
C TYR A 17 5.34 16.54 -5.25
N ASP A 18 5.52 17.84 -5.11
CA ASP A 18 6.81 18.49 -4.94
C ASP A 18 6.84 19.35 -3.65
N ALA A 19 8.00 19.45 -3.02
CA ALA A 19 8.18 20.28 -1.81
C ALA A 19 8.12 21.78 -2.12
N ALA A 20 8.57 22.18 -3.32
CA ALA A 20 8.55 23.54 -3.84
C ALA A 20 7.87 23.55 -5.23
N PRO A 21 7.46 24.72 -5.76
CA PRO A 21 6.94 24.80 -7.11
C PRO A 21 7.98 24.31 -8.12
N THR A 22 7.65 23.25 -8.86
CA THR A 22 8.51 22.65 -9.88
C THR A 22 7.74 22.58 -11.20
N PRO A 23 8.29 23.06 -12.33
CA PRO A 23 7.66 22.87 -13.64
C PRO A 23 7.55 21.38 -13.99
N ARG A 24 6.34 20.94 -14.35
CA ARG A 24 6.03 19.57 -14.79
C ARG A 24 5.33 19.62 -16.16
N ASP A 25 6.05 20.05 -17.18
CA ASP A 25 5.58 20.26 -18.56
C ASP A 25 5.93 19.11 -19.53
N ALA A 26 6.62 18.08 -19.03
CA ALA A 26 7.01 16.93 -19.82
C ALA A 26 5.78 16.14 -20.30
N VAL A 27 5.72 15.92 -21.61
CA VAL A 27 4.65 15.17 -22.27
C VAL A 27 5.05 13.71 -22.40
N ASP A 28 4.16 12.80 -22.04
CA ASP A 28 4.31 11.38 -22.33
C ASP A 28 4.18 11.11 -23.83
N ARG A 29 5.23 10.55 -24.42
CA ARG A 29 5.35 10.30 -25.87
C ARG A 29 5.26 8.82 -26.23
N ARG A 30 4.93 7.95 -25.28
CA ARG A 30 4.86 6.52 -25.54
C ARG A 30 3.71 6.22 -26.51
N PRO A 31 3.89 5.36 -27.52
CA PRO A 31 2.84 5.01 -28.47
C PRO A 31 1.90 3.97 -27.86
N LEU A 32 1.01 4.43 -26.98
CA LEU A 32 0.12 3.56 -26.20
C LEU A 32 -1.32 3.70 -26.65
N GLU A 33 -1.99 2.57 -26.83
CA GLU A 33 -3.45 2.53 -26.90
C GLU A 33 -4.05 2.73 -25.49
N PRO A 34 -5.29 3.26 -25.40
CA PRO A 34 -6.00 3.39 -24.15
C PRO A 34 -6.06 2.07 -23.36
N ALA A 35 -5.82 2.14 -22.05
CA ALA A 35 -5.93 0.98 -21.18
C ALA A 35 -7.41 0.59 -21.02
N ALA A 36 -7.74 -0.68 -21.26
CA ALA A 36 -9.06 -1.24 -20.98
C ALA A 36 -8.93 -2.34 -19.92
N SER A 37 -9.66 -2.19 -18.81
CA SER A 37 -9.74 -3.20 -17.77
C SER A 37 -11.14 -3.81 -17.75
N ALA A 38 -11.18 -5.14 -17.82
CA ALA A 38 -12.35 -5.96 -17.52
C ALA A 38 -12.06 -6.72 -16.23
N SER A 39 -12.43 -6.13 -15.09
CA SER A 39 -12.39 -6.77 -13.79
C SER A 39 -13.79 -6.93 -13.22
N GLU A 40 -13.94 -7.95 -12.37
CA GLU A 40 -15.19 -8.29 -11.71
C GLU A 40 -14.93 -8.47 -10.20
N VAL A 41 -15.97 -8.25 -9.40
CA VAL A 41 -15.99 -8.55 -7.98
C VAL A 41 -17.00 -9.66 -7.77
N ARG A 42 -16.55 -10.78 -7.23
CA ARG A 42 -17.38 -11.95 -6.92
C ARG A 42 -17.54 -12.08 -5.42
N ILE A 43 -18.71 -12.52 -4.96
CA ILE A 43 -18.93 -12.82 -3.55
C ILE A 43 -18.74 -14.32 -3.33
N ASP A 44 -17.85 -14.69 -2.41
CA ASP A 44 -17.73 -16.07 -1.96
C ASP A 44 -18.93 -16.44 -1.08
N PRO A 45 -19.78 -17.41 -1.49
CA PRO A 45 -20.97 -17.77 -0.72
C PRO A 45 -20.66 -18.43 0.64
N LEU A 46 -19.45 -18.92 0.86
CA LEU A 46 -19.07 -19.61 2.11
C LEU A 46 -18.62 -18.65 3.20
N THR A 47 -17.97 -17.55 2.81
CA THR A 47 -17.37 -16.58 3.74
C THR A 47 -18.10 -15.23 3.73
N GLY A 48 -18.80 -14.92 2.63
CA GLY A 48 -19.33 -13.59 2.35
C GLY A 48 -18.27 -12.62 1.82
N ASP A 49 -17.04 -13.08 1.58
CA ASP A 49 -15.94 -12.22 1.18
C ASP A 49 -16.08 -11.76 -0.27
N ALA A 50 -15.84 -10.47 -0.51
CA ALA A 50 -15.71 -9.91 -1.84
C ALA A 50 -14.30 -10.18 -2.41
N VAL A 51 -14.23 -10.81 -3.57
CA VAL A 51 -13.00 -11.19 -4.26
C VAL A 51 -12.93 -10.53 -5.63
N THR A 52 -11.87 -9.77 -5.88
CA THR A 52 -11.62 -9.15 -7.18
C THR A 52 -10.93 -10.12 -8.14
N ILE A 53 -11.51 -10.33 -9.32
CA ILE A 53 -10.93 -11.13 -10.40
C ILE A 53 -10.58 -10.18 -11.55
N ALA A 54 -9.31 -10.15 -11.94
CA ALA A 54 -8.78 -9.27 -12.99
C ALA A 54 -7.83 -10.07 -13.90
N ALA A 55 -8.40 -10.81 -14.86
CA ALA A 55 -7.66 -11.75 -15.70
C ALA A 55 -6.55 -11.08 -16.54
N HIS A 56 -6.79 -9.85 -17.01
CA HIS A 56 -5.85 -9.08 -17.81
C HIS A 56 -4.50 -8.81 -17.10
N ARG A 57 -4.44 -8.94 -15.76
CA ARG A 57 -3.20 -8.78 -14.98
C ARG A 57 -2.14 -9.84 -15.26
N GLN A 58 -2.48 -10.93 -15.96
CA GLN A 58 -1.47 -11.90 -16.44
C GLN A 58 -0.47 -11.26 -17.42
N GLY A 59 -0.87 -10.20 -18.15
CA GLY A 59 0.00 -9.47 -19.07
C GLY A 59 0.85 -8.36 -18.45
N ARG A 60 0.88 -8.25 -17.11
CA ARG A 60 1.64 -7.18 -16.43
C ARG A 60 3.14 -7.33 -16.65
N THR A 61 3.85 -6.20 -16.70
CA THR A 61 5.31 -6.19 -16.69
C THR A 61 5.83 -6.93 -15.45
N TYR A 62 6.74 -7.88 -15.67
CA TYR A 62 7.27 -8.77 -14.64
C TYR A 62 8.79 -8.72 -14.63
N HIS A 63 9.39 -8.16 -13.57
CA HIS A 63 10.84 -7.98 -13.42
C HIS A 63 11.53 -7.43 -14.67
N PRO A 64 11.13 -6.25 -15.16
CA PRO A 64 11.93 -5.59 -16.18
C PRO A 64 13.31 -5.28 -15.59
N PRO A 65 14.39 -5.37 -16.39
CA PRO A 65 15.69 -4.87 -15.95
C PRO A 65 15.59 -3.38 -15.60
N ALA A 66 16.52 -2.86 -14.79
CA ALA A 66 16.41 -1.52 -14.20
C ALA A 66 16.31 -0.41 -15.28
N ASP A 67 17.01 -0.60 -16.40
CA ASP A 67 16.94 0.24 -17.58
C ASP A 67 15.57 0.19 -18.28
N GLU A 68 14.73 -0.82 -18.04
CA GLU A 68 13.35 -0.91 -18.54
C GLU A 68 12.30 -0.59 -17.46
N CYS A 69 12.71 -0.09 -16.29
CA CYS A 69 11.79 0.17 -15.19
C CYS A 69 10.74 1.25 -15.55
N PRO A 70 9.43 0.94 -15.51
CA PRO A 70 8.38 1.90 -15.85
C PRO A 70 8.28 3.06 -14.85
N LEU A 71 8.85 2.91 -13.65
CA LEU A 71 8.79 3.88 -12.55
C LEU A 71 10.01 4.81 -12.51
N CYS A 72 11.08 4.49 -13.24
CA CYS A 72 12.21 5.42 -13.41
C CYS A 72 11.79 6.61 -14.27
N PRO A 73 12.35 7.81 -14.08
CA PRO A 73 12.15 8.96 -14.97
C PRO A 73 12.51 8.64 -16.43
N SER A 74 11.87 9.33 -17.38
CA SER A 74 12.25 9.26 -18.79
C SER A 74 13.53 10.08 -19.02
N ARG A 75 14.61 9.42 -19.48
CA ARG A 75 15.94 10.02 -19.72
C ARG A 75 16.62 9.32 -20.89
N ASP A 76 17.55 10.02 -21.54
CA ASP A 76 18.46 9.44 -22.54
C ASP A 76 17.75 8.67 -23.67
N GLY A 77 16.61 9.19 -24.12
CA GLY A 77 15.79 8.58 -25.18
C GLY A 77 14.84 7.48 -24.71
N ARG A 78 14.93 7.06 -23.45
CA ARG A 78 14.02 6.09 -22.84
C ARG A 78 12.74 6.76 -22.36
N LEU A 79 11.60 6.13 -22.67
CA LEU A 79 10.27 6.56 -22.24
C LEU A 79 9.68 5.58 -21.21
N SER A 80 9.13 6.11 -20.12
CA SER A 80 8.53 5.34 -19.01
C SER A 80 7.13 5.90 -18.62
N GLU A 81 6.51 5.38 -17.55
CA GLU A 81 5.26 5.97 -17.01
C GLU A 81 5.46 7.39 -16.47
N ILE A 82 6.70 7.85 -16.34
CA ILE A 82 7.02 9.17 -15.80
C ILE A 82 7.80 9.94 -16.88
N PRO A 83 7.15 10.83 -17.65
CA PRO A 83 7.78 11.55 -18.75
C PRO A 83 8.79 12.61 -18.29
N ALA A 84 8.63 13.14 -17.06
CA ALA A 84 9.59 14.07 -16.49
C ALA A 84 10.96 13.40 -16.28
N ALA A 85 12.02 14.20 -16.44
CA ALA A 85 13.39 13.75 -16.22
C ALA A 85 13.69 13.46 -14.74
N ASP A 86 12.92 13.99 -13.80
CA ASP A 86 13.01 13.67 -12.38
C ASP A 86 11.63 13.74 -11.73
N TYR A 87 11.55 13.33 -10.47
CA TYR A 87 10.39 13.61 -9.62
C TYR A 87 10.75 13.41 -8.15
N GLN A 88 9.93 14.01 -7.31
CA GLN A 88 9.97 13.89 -5.87
C GLN A 88 9.06 12.76 -5.39
N VAL A 89 7.76 12.89 -5.63
CA VAL A 89 6.77 11.81 -5.52
C VAL A 89 5.86 11.89 -6.74
N ALA A 90 5.55 10.75 -7.35
CA ALA A 90 4.65 10.67 -8.50
C ALA A 90 3.55 9.63 -8.24
N VAL A 91 2.32 9.95 -8.59
CA VAL A 91 1.17 9.06 -8.46
C VAL A 91 0.46 8.95 -9.80
N PHE A 92 0.17 7.74 -10.26
CA PHE A 92 -0.60 7.55 -11.48
C PHE A 92 -1.47 6.31 -11.38
N GLU A 93 -2.52 6.26 -12.20
CA GLU A 93 -3.39 5.08 -12.27
C GLU A 93 -2.62 3.86 -12.78
N ASN A 94 -2.77 2.72 -12.10
CA ASN A 94 -2.08 1.49 -12.45
C ASN A 94 -2.56 1.02 -13.84
N ARG A 95 -1.60 0.73 -14.74
CA ARG A 95 -1.88 0.26 -16.10
C ARG A 95 -2.62 -1.08 -16.14
N PHE A 96 -2.42 -1.92 -15.12
CA PHE A 96 -3.02 -3.25 -15.00
C PHE A 96 -3.86 -3.33 -13.71
N PRO A 97 -4.91 -2.50 -13.57
CA PRO A 97 -5.58 -2.29 -12.30
C PRO A 97 -6.41 -3.51 -11.89
N SER A 98 -6.51 -3.78 -10.58
CA SER A 98 -7.48 -4.78 -10.09
C SER A 98 -8.91 -4.24 -10.19
N LEU A 99 -9.09 -2.92 -10.08
CA LEU A 99 -10.37 -2.23 -10.07
C LEU A 99 -10.30 -1.03 -11.01
N ALA A 100 -11.31 -0.88 -11.87
CA ALA A 100 -11.40 0.21 -12.83
C ALA A 100 -12.86 0.52 -13.14
N ASP A 101 -13.20 1.81 -13.24
CA ASP A 101 -14.57 2.23 -13.58
C ASP A 101 -14.97 1.79 -15.00
N SER A 102 -13.98 1.63 -15.90
CA SER A 102 -14.17 1.07 -17.25
C SER A 102 -14.75 -0.34 -17.25
N SER A 103 -14.60 -1.09 -16.14
CA SER A 103 -15.15 -2.45 -16.02
C SER A 103 -16.67 -2.49 -16.23
N THR A 104 -17.39 -1.40 -15.94
CA THR A 104 -18.85 -1.29 -16.18
C THR A 104 -19.24 -1.38 -17.66
N ALA A 105 -18.33 -1.03 -18.57
CA ALA A 105 -18.57 -1.14 -20.02
C ALA A 105 -18.36 -2.57 -20.55
N HIS A 106 -17.70 -3.44 -19.78
CA HIS A 106 -17.26 -4.76 -20.22
C HIS A 106 -17.84 -5.93 -19.42
N VAL A 107 -18.32 -5.66 -18.20
CA VAL A 107 -18.88 -6.66 -17.29
C VAL A 107 -20.30 -6.25 -16.93
N ALA A 108 -21.26 -7.15 -17.10
CA ALA A 108 -22.62 -6.96 -16.62
C ALA A 108 -22.77 -7.63 -15.24
N PRO A 109 -23.48 -7.02 -14.28
CA PRO A 109 -23.84 -7.71 -13.04
C PRO A 109 -24.59 -9.01 -13.35
N TRP A 110 -24.29 -10.06 -12.59
CA TRP A 110 -24.89 -11.37 -12.77
C TRP A 110 -25.11 -12.05 -11.42
N SER A 111 -26.20 -12.81 -11.31
CA SER A 111 -26.52 -13.62 -10.14
C SER A 111 -27.29 -14.88 -10.55
N ASP A 112 -26.86 -16.03 -10.04
CA ASP A 112 -27.57 -17.32 -10.17
C ASP A 112 -27.32 -18.18 -8.92
N GLY A 113 -28.41 -18.57 -8.25
CA GLY A 113 -28.33 -19.30 -6.98
C GLY A 113 -27.48 -18.55 -5.93
N PRO A 114 -26.48 -19.21 -5.30
CA PRO A 114 -25.63 -18.59 -4.29
C PRO A 114 -24.52 -17.70 -4.89
N TYR A 115 -24.38 -17.65 -6.22
CA TYR A 115 -23.29 -16.95 -6.88
C TYR A 115 -23.74 -15.58 -7.36
N ALA A 116 -22.93 -14.56 -7.09
CA ALA A 116 -23.13 -13.20 -7.57
C ALA A 116 -21.81 -12.55 -7.96
N LEU A 117 -21.85 -11.74 -9.02
CA LEU A 117 -20.75 -10.87 -9.41
C LEU A 117 -21.26 -9.49 -9.83
N THR A 118 -20.40 -8.50 -9.62
CA THR A 118 -20.58 -7.13 -10.11
C THR A 118 -19.33 -6.68 -10.87
N PRO A 119 -19.42 -5.61 -11.67
CA PRO A 119 -18.24 -4.99 -12.26
C PRO A 119 -17.26 -4.55 -11.17
N GLY A 120 -15.96 -4.76 -11.38
CA GLY A 120 -14.90 -4.35 -10.47
C GLY A 120 -14.60 -2.86 -10.54
N THR A 121 -15.57 -2.03 -10.17
CA THR A 121 -15.43 -0.56 -10.12
C THR A 121 -14.49 -0.13 -9.00
N GLY A 122 -13.94 1.07 -9.12
CA GLY A 122 -12.93 1.57 -8.19
C GLY A 122 -11.67 2.03 -8.92
N ARG A 123 -10.60 2.23 -8.16
CA ARG A 123 -9.35 2.79 -8.69
C ARG A 123 -8.13 2.14 -8.04
N CYS A 124 -7.13 1.83 -8.85
CA CYS A 124 -5.82 1.37 -8.38
C CYS A 124 -4.75 2.36 -8.82
N GLU A 125 -3.97 2.88 -7.89
CA GLU A 125 -2.90 3.84 -8.17
C GLU A 125 -1.55 3.26 -7.74
N VAL A 126 -0.49 3.66 -8.45
CA VAL A 126 0.91 3.45 -8.07
C VAL A 126 1.45 4.76 -7.51
N VAL A 127 2.18 4.69 -6.40
CA VAL A 127 2.81 5.84 -5.73
C VAL A 127 4.31 5.63 -5.72
N CYS A 128 5.05 6.33 -6.57
CA CYS A 128 6.51 6.28 -6.60
C CYS A 128 7.09 7.26 -5.57
N PHE A 129 7.93 6.76 -4.67
CA PHE A 129 8.40 7.54 -3.51
C PHE A 129 9.60 8.43 -3.79
N THR A 130 10.36 8.15 -4.85
CA THR A 130 11.56 8.89 -5.25
C THR A 130 11.90 8.53 -6.70
N SER A 131 12.65 9.39 -7.39
CA SER A 131 13.18 9.09 -8.73
C SER A 131 14.43 8.20 -8.72
N ASP A 132 15.03 7.98 -7.55
CA ASP A 132 16.15 7.06 -7.36
C ASP A 132 15.67 5.61 -7.36
N HIS A 133 16.18 4.81 -8.29
CA HIS A 133 15.79 3.41 -8.47
C HIS A 133 16.29 2.52 -7.33
N ASP A 134 17.49 2.81 -6.84
CA ASP A 134 18.23 1.92 -5.93
C ASP A 134 17.94 2.23 -4.46
N ALA A 135 17.15 3.28 -4.18
CA ALA A 135 16.72 3.66 -2.84
C ALA A 135 15.59 2.76 -2.32
N ALA A 136 15.50 2.62 -1.00
CA ALA A 136 14.32 2.12 -0.30
C ALA A 136 13.58 3.26 0.42
N PHE A 137 12.34 3.01 0.86
CA PHE A 137 11.60 3.98 1.68
C PHE A 137 12.41 4.38 2.95
N ALA A 138 13.10 3.42 3.56
CA ALA A 138 13.92 3.63 4.75
C ALA A 138 15.10 4.61 4.53
N ASP A 139 15.54 4.79 3.28
CA ASP A 139 16.65 5.67 2.90
C ASP A 139 16.20 7.11 2.64
N LEU A 140 14.88 7.35 2.58
CA LEU A 140 14.34 8.68 2.33
C LEU A 140 14.64 9.64 3.49
N THR A 141 14.75 10.92 3.17
CA THR A 141 14.82 11.98 4.19
C THR A 141 13.46 12.16 4.85
N GLU A 142 13.43 12.80 6.03
CA GLU A 142 12.17 13.11 6.72
C GLU A 142 11.26 14.01 5.88
N GLU A 143 11.82 14.97 5.13
CA GLU A 143 11.05 15.83 4.22
C GLU A 143 10.43 15.03 3.08
N ARG A 144 11.15 14.04 2.54
CA ARG A 144 10.63 13.17 1.48
C ARG A 144 9.54 12.24 2.01
N ALA A 145 9.75 11.62 3.18
CA ALA A 145 8.73 10.78 3.82
C ALA A 145 7.48 11.60 4.23
N ARG A 146 7.64 12.86 4.66
CA ARG A 146 6.53 13.81 4.86
C ARG A 146 5.74 14.03 3.58
N LEU A 147 6.44 14.25 2.47
CA LEU A 147 5.81 14.47 1.17
C LEU A 147 5.05 13.22 0.67
N VAL A 148 5.54 12.02 0.96
CA VAL A 148 4.80 10.78 0.68
C VAL A 148 3.54 10.67 1.54
N LEU A 149 3.60 10.98 2.85
CA LEU A 149 2.41 11.03 3.70
C LEU A 149 1.41 12.10 3.23
N ASP A 150 1.90 13.24 2.76
CA ASP A 150 1.09 14.28 2.13
C ASP A 150 0.38 13.75 0.88
N ALA A 151 1.10 13.05 -0.01
CA ALA A 151 0.52 12.42 -1.19
C ALA A 151 -0.54 11.37 -0.82
N TRP A 152 -0.24 10.47 0.13
CA TRP A 152 -1.23 9.49 0.62
C TRP A 152 -2.46 10.15 1.21
N THR A 153 -2.31 11.25 1.96
CA THR A 153 -3.44 12.00 2.51
C THR A 153 -4.31 12.59 1.39
N ASP A 154 -3.69 13.29 0.45
CA ASP A 154 -4.38 13.91 -0.69
C ASP A 154 -5.12 12.88 -1.53
N ARG A 155 -4.44 11.80 -1.92
CA ARG A 155 -5.06 10.69 -2.67
C ARG A 155 -6.20 10.06 -1.90
N THR A 156 -6.04 9.84 -0.60
CA THR A 156 -7.10 9.26 0.24
C THR A 156 -8.36 10.13 0.20
N ALA A 157 -8.22 11.45 0.36
CA ALA A 157 -9.34 12.37 0.29
C ALA A 157 -10.02 12.37 -1.09
N GLU A 158 -9.25 12.44 -2.18
CA GLU A 158 -9.81 12.46 -3.53
C GLU A 158 -10.46 11.15 -3.94
N LEU A 159 -9.89 10.02 -3.52
CA LEU A 159 -10.44 8.69 -3.80
C LEU A 159 -11.75 8.45 -3.02
N TYR A 160 -11.85 8.90 -1.76
CA TYR A 160 -13.12 8.82 -1.02
C TYR A 160 -14.20 9.75 -1.57
N ALA A 161 -13.83 10.83 -2.25
CA ALA A 161 -14.80 11.70 -2.94
C ALA A 161 -15.40 11.06 -4.21
N ARG A 162 -14.84 9.94 -4.70
CA ARG A 162 -15.35 9.25 -5.89
C ARG A 162 -16.63 8.48 -5.56
N PRO A 163 -17.66 8.55 -6.41
CA PRO A 163 -18.88 7.76 -6.24
C PRO A 163 -18.58 6.26 -6.15
N GLY A 164 -19.23 5.58 -5.20
CA GLY A 164 -19.14 4.14 -5.04
C GLY A 164 -17.92 3.65 -4.24
N VAL A 165 -16.90 4.48 -3.98
CA VAL A 165 -15.77 4.09 -3.13
C VAL A 165 -16.22 3.96 -1.67
N ARG A 166 -15.88 2.83 -1.04
CA ARG A 166 -16.21 2.51 0.36
C ARG A 166 -14.99 2.38 1.25
N GLN A 167 -13.84 1.99 0.70
CA GLN A 167 -12.59 1.90 1.43
C GLN A 167 -11.43 2.31 0.53
N VAL A 168 -10.53 3.15 1.05
CA VAL A 168 -9.22 3.44 0.44
C VAL A 168 -8.15 2.74 1.26
N TYR A 169 -7.19 2.11 0.59
CA TYR A 169 -6.14 1.32 1.22
C TYR A 169 -4.79 1.62 0.59
N CYS A 170 -3.93 2.32 1.35
CA CYS A 170 -2.54 2.56 0.99
C CYS A 170 -1.67 1.41 1.50
N PHE A 171 -0.84 0.84 0.65
CA PHE A 171 0.07 -0.24 1.03
C PHE A 171 1.34 -0.25 0.20
N GLU A 172 2.37 -0.88 0.72
CA GLU A 172 3.63 -1.15 0.05
C GLU A 172 3.92 -2.65 0.14
N ASN A 173 4.38 -3.23 -0.97
CA ASN A 173 5.03 -4.53 -0.96
C ASN A 173 6.51 -4.28 -1.23
N ARG A 174 7.39 -4.73 -0.35
CA ARG A 174 8.85 -4.57 -0.47
C ARG A 174 9.55 -5.94 -0.42
N GLY A 175 10.43 -6.18 -1.39
CA GLY A 175 11.28 -7.38 -1.47
C GLY A 175 10.83 -8.39 -2.55
N ALA A 176 11.81 -8.93 -3.28
CA ALA A 176 11.56 -9.88 -4.37
C ALA A 176 10.86 -11.15 -3.89
N ASP A 177 11.21 -11.63 -2.69
CA ASP A 177 10.67 -12.87 -2.11
C ASP A 177 9.17 -12.82 -1.80
N ILE A 178 8.57 -11.62 -1.77
CA ILE A 178 7.14 -11.43 -1.50
C ILE A 178 6.33 -11.10 -2.77
N GLY A 179 6.91 -11.31 -3.96
CA GLY A 179 6.24 -11.11 -5.24
C GLY A 179 6.23 -9.67 -5.74
N VAL A 180 7.15 -8.83 -5.26
CA VAL A 180 7.39 -7.49 -5.82
C VAL A 180 8.01 -7.63 -7.20
N THR A 181 7.28 -7.18 -8.23
CA THR A 181 7.69 -7.33 -9.63
C THR A 181 8.51 -6.17 -10.17
N LEU A 182 8.63 -5.07 -9.41
CA LEU A 182 9.34 -3.84 -9.79
C LEU A 182 10.27 -3.44 -8.63
N GLY A 183 11.59 -3.37 -8.89
CA GLY A 183 12.58 -3.06 -7.86
C GLY A 183 12.56 -1.62 -7.33
N HIS A 184 12.00 -0.70 -8.11
CA HIS A 184 11.93 0.73 -7.78
C HIS A 184 11.04 0.99 -6.55
N PRO A 185 11.40 1.89 -5.62
CA PRO A 185 10.63 2.16 -4.41
C PRO A 185 9.25 2.77 -4.71
N HIS A 186 8.20 1.98 -4.46
CA HIS A 186 6.82 2.39 -4.71
C HIS A 186 5.81 1.71 -3.79
N GLY A 187 4.69 2.38 -3.57
CA GLY A 187 3.49 1.86 -2.95
C GLY A 187 2.33 1.81 -3.93
N GLN A 188 1.17 1.41 -3.44
CA GLN A 188 -0.07 1.35 -4.17
C GLN A 188 -1.22 1.88 -3.31
N ILE A 189 -2.24 2.43 -3.96
CA ILE A 189 -3.49 2.85 -3.31
C ILE A 189 -4.65 2.19 -4.04
N TYR A 190 -5.46 1.44 -3.30
CA TYR A 190 -6.66 0.79 -3.84
C TYR A 190 -7.90 1.45 -3.24
N ALA A 191 -8.78 1.94 -4.11
CA ALA A 191 -10.11 2.44 -3.77
C ALA A 191 -11.16 1.38 -4.11
N PHE A 192 -11.61 0.67 -3.08
CA PHE A 192 -12.55 -0.45 -3.19
C PHE A 192 -14.01 0.03 -3.16
N PRO A 193 -14.92 -0.62 -3.91
CA PRO A 193 -16.35 -0.34 -3.86
C PRO A 193 -17.05 -1.08 -2.70
N PHE A 194 -16.28 -1.75 -1.85
CA PHE A 194 -16.75 -2.50 -0.68
C PHE A 194 -15.74 -2.36 0.48
N THR A 195 -16.18 -2.67 1.70
CA THR A 195 -15.27 -2.81 2.83
C THR A 195 -14.62 -4.19 2.78
N THR A 196 -13.29 -4.23 2.79
CA THR A 196 -12.52 -5.48 2.70
C THR A 196 -12.77 -6.40 3.91
N PRO A 197 -12.72 -7.73 3.75
CA PRO A 197 -13.10 -8.69 4.80
C PRO A 197 -12.44 -8.47 6.16
N ARG A 198 -11.12 -8.23 6.17
CA ARG A 198 -10.36 -7.98 7.41
C ARG A 198 -10.82 -6.69 8.10
N THR A 199 -11.07 -5.64 7.33
CA THR A 199 -11.57 -4.37 7.86
C THR A 199 -12.97 -4.53 8.44
N SER A 200 -13.87 -5.24 7.74
CA SER A 200 -15.22 -5.53 8.25
C SER A 200 -15.18 -6.26 9.59
N LEU A 201 -14.38 -7.33 9.70
CA LEU A 201 -14.22 -8.06 10.96
C LEU A 201 -13.67 -7.18 12.10
N ALA A 202 -12.70 -6.31 11.81
CA ALA A 202 -12.13 -5.42 12.81
C ALA A 202 -13.15 -4.36 13.27
N LEU A 203 -13.98 -3.84 12.35
CA LEU A 203 -15.06 -2.92 12.66
C LEU A 203 -16.16 -3.58 13.51
N ASP A 204 -16.53 -4.82 13.19
CA ASP A 204 -17.52 -5.58 13.98
C ASP A 204 -17.03 -5.82 15.41
N ARG A 205 -15.74 -6.14 15.59
CA ARG A 205 -15.14 -6.29 16.92
C ARG A 205 -15.09 -4.97 17.67
N ALA A 206 -14.75 -3.88 17.01
CA ALA A 206 -14.75 -2.55 17.63
C ALA A 206 -16.17 -2.14 18.05
N ALA A 207 -17.19 -2.40 17.21
CA ALA A 207 -18.58 -2.11 17.52
C ALA A 207 -19.10 -2.95 18.71
N ALA A 208 -18.78 -4.25 18.75
CA ALA A 208 -19.15 -5.12 19.87
C ALA A 208 -18.49 -4.68 21.18
N HIS A 209 -17.22 -4.28 21.14
CA HIS A 209 -16.50 -3.77 22.31
C HIS A 209 -17.09 -2.44 22.81
N LEU A 210 -17.44 -1.53 21.89
CA LEU A 210 -18.10 -0.27 22.23
C LEU A 210 -19.46 -0.52 22.89
N ALA A 211 -20.27 -1.44 22.34
CA ALA A 211 -21.56 -1.80 22.92
C ALA A 211 -21.43 -2.41 24.32
N ALA A 212 -20.37 -3.20 24.57
CA ALA A 212 -20.15 -3.86 25.85
C ALA A 212 -19.52 -2.97 26.93
N THR A 213 -18.66 -2.02 26.55
CA THR A 213 -17.80 -1.27 27.49
C THR A 213 -17.99 0.24 27.48
N GLY A 214 -18.67 0.78 26.47
CA GLY A 214 -18.75 2.23 26.21
C GLY A 214 -17.43 2.86 25.75
N ARG A 215 -16.37 2.07 25.51
CA ARG A 215 -15.05 2.54 25.10
C ARG A 215 -14.68 2.07 23.69
N ASN A 216 -13.72 2.75 23.06
CA ASN A 216 -13.21 2.34 21.76
C ASN A 216 -12.15 1.25 21.94
N LEU A 217 -12.25 0.18 21.14
CA LEU A 217 -11.36 -0.96 21.23
C LEU A 217 -9.89 -0.61 20.91
N TYR A 218 -9.65 0.22 19.89
CA TYR A 218 -8.29 0.58 19.48
C TYR A 218 -7.61 1.46 20.53
N ASP A 219 -8.36 2.39 21.14
CA ASP A 219 -7.87 3.21 22.26
C ASP A 219 -7.50 2.35 23.47
N ASP A 220 -8.35 1.38 23.82
CA ASP A 220 -8.10 0.49 24.95
C ASP A 220 -6.87 -0.41 24.70
N VAL A 221 -6.72 -0.94 23.49
CA VAL A 221 -5.53 -1.72 23.08
C VAL A 221 -4.27 -0.85 23.16
N LEU A 222 -4.29 0.35 22.58
CA LEU A 222 -3.14 1.24 22.59
C LEU A 222 -2.76 1.67 24.01
N ALA A 223 -3.75 1.98 24.86
CA ALA A 223 -3.52 2.32 26.26
C ALA A 223 -2.88 1.16 27.03
N ALA A 224 -3.34 -0.08 26.81
CA ALA A 224 -2.77 -1.27 27.42
C ALA A 224 -1.30 -1.49 27.01
N GLU A 225 -0.98 -1.36 25.72
CA GLU A 225 0.40 -1.51 25.23
C GLU A 225 1.31 -0.41 25.81
N ARG A 226 0.88 0.86 25.78
CA ARG A 226 1.63 2.00 26.34
C ARG A 226 1.84 1.89 27.85
N ALA A 227 0.88 1.34 28.60
CA ALA A 227 1.02 1.12 30.04
C ALA A 227 2.12 0.10 30.41
N THR A 228 2.57 -0.71 29.45
CA THR A 228 3.70 -1.64 29.62
C THR A 228 5.01 -1.12 29.04
N ALA A 229 5.02 0.05 28.39
CA ALA A 229 6.21 0.59 27.75
C ALA A 229 7.40 0.67 28.73
N GLY A 230 8.54 0.12 28.32
CA GLY A 230 9.78 0.08 29.11
C GLY A 230 9.84 -1.02 30.18
N LYS A 231 8.82 -1.87 30.31
CA LYS A 231 8.84 -3.05 31.20
C LYS A 231 9.41 -4.29 30.48
N PRO A 232 9.89 -5.32 31.22
CA PRO A 232 10.46 -6.53 30.62
C PRO A 232 9.51 -7.30 29.70
N ASP A 233 8.20 -7.20 29.92
CA ASP A 233 7.13 -7.83 29.16
C ASP A 233 6.53 -6.91 28.07
N SER A 234 7.13 -5.74 27.85
CA SER A 234 6.66 -4.77 26.87
C SER A 234 6.77 -5.30 25.45
N ARG A 235 5.73 -5.05 24.64
CA ARG A 235 5.75 -5.26 23.20
C ARG A 235 5.96 -3.97 22.40
N VAL A 236 6.16 -2.85 23.09
CA VAL A 236 6.41 -1.55 22.44
C VAL A 236 7.81 -1.54 21.84
N VAL A 237 7.88 -1.34 20.52
CA VAL A 237 9.12 -1.26 19.74
C VAL A 237 9.64 0.17 19.69
N LEU A 238 8.73 1.14 19.56
CA LEU A 238 9.04 2.56 19.46
C LEU A 238 7.89 3.37 20.06
N ALA A 239 8.21 4.34 20.92
CA ALA A 239 7.24 5.28 21.48
C ALA A 239 7.67 6.72 21.14
N GLY A 240 6.86 7.38 20.31
CA GLY A 240 6.91 8.82 20.04
C GLY A 240 5.84 9.59 20.84
N GLU A 241 5.76 10.89 20.60
CA GLU A 241 4.78 11.77 21.26
C GLU A 241 3.37 11.56 20.70
N HIS A 242 3.26 11.42 19.38
CA HIS A 242 2.02 11.25 18.62
C HIS A 242 1.87 9.86 18.00
N TRP A 243 2.89 9.01 18.06
CA TRP A 243 2.85 7.65 17.50
C TRP A 243 3.42 6.60 18.46
N THR A 244 2.87 5.39 18.41
CA THR A 244 3.43 4.21 19.10
C THR A 244 3.48 3.04 18.14
N ALA A 245 4.64 2.39 18.04
CA ALA A 245 4.83 1.13 17.33
C ALA A 245 4.97 -0.03 18.32
N PHE A 246 4.20 -1.10 18.16
CA PHE A 246 4.24 -2.26 19.05
C PHE A 246 3.97 -3.57 18.28
N VAL A 247 4.50 -4.67 18.78
CA VAL A 247 4.13 -6.01 18.31
C VAL A 247 2.73 -6.33 18.87
N PRO A 248 1.71 -6.60 18.04
CA PRO A 248 0.39 -6.90 18.55
C PRO A 248 0.41 -8.17 19.41
N PHE A 249 -0.39 -8.20 20.48
CA PHE A 249 -0.47 -9.35 21.39
C PHE A 249 -0.70 -10.69 20.67
N ALA A 250 -1.50 -10.68 19.59
CA ALA A 250 -1.77 -11.82 18.73
C ALA A 250 -1.17 -11.63 17.32
N ALA A 251 0.14 -11.41 17.25
CA ALA A 251 0.88 -11.33 15.99
C ALA A 251 0.73 -12.62 15.16
N ARG A 252 0.49 -12.46 13.86
CA ARG A 252 0.37 -13.54 12.88
C ARG A 252 1.67 -13.75 12.10
N TRP A 253 2.51 -12.73 12.04
CA TRP A 253 3.84 -12.80 11.45
C TRP A 253 4.92 -12.78 12.52
N PRO A 254 6.08 -13.45 12.29
CA PRO A 254 7.17 -13.46 13.26
C PRO A 254 7.66 -12.07 13.70
N TYR A 255 7.57 -11.09 12.80
CA TYR A 255 7.96 -9.71 13.04
C TYR A 255 6.84 -8.73 12.62
N GLU A 256 5.62 -8.99 13.07
CA GLU A 256 4.49 -8.06 12.90
C GLU A 256 4.66 -6.86 13.83
N VAL A 257 4.53 -5.64 13.29
CA VAL A 257 4.47 -4.40 14.08
C VAL A 257 3.29 -3.57 13.62
N HIS A 258 2.51 -3.07 14.57
CA HIS A 258 1.44 -2.11 14.34
C HIS A 258 1.93 -0.72 14.73
N LEU A 259 1.70 0.27 13.88
CA LEU A 259 2.02 1.68 14.13
C LEU A 259 0.72 2.47 14.27
N TYR A 260 0.45 2.98 15.48
CA TYR A 260 -0.80 3.66 15.82
C TYR A 260 -0.54 5.12 16.18
N PRO A 261 -1.43 6.05 15.79
CA PRO A 261 -1.42 7.38 16.32
C PRO A 261 -1.92 7.35 17.78
N ASN A 262 -1.27 8.12 18.64
CA ASN A 262 -1.59 8.22 20.07
C ASN A 262 -2.93 8.93 20.32
N ARG A 263 -3.34 9.77 19.37
CA ARG A 263 -4.67 10.38 19.31
C ARG A 263 -5.53 9.62 18.31
N ARG A 264 -6.78 9.34 18.67
CA ARG A 264 -7.74 8.70 17.77
C ARG A 264 -7.94 9.52 16.50
N THR A 265 -7.86 8.84 15.37
CA THR A 265 -8.10 9.38 14.01
C THR A 265 -8.96 8.38 13.26
N THR A 266 -9.79 8.83 12.33
CA THR A 266 -10.53 7.90 11.47
C THR A 266 -9.62 7.34 10.38
N ASP A 267 -8.88 8.22 9.73
CA ASP A 267 -8.03 7.90 8.59
C ASP A 267 -6.96 8.99 8.41
N LEU A 268 -6.12 8.81 7.38
CA LEU A 268 -5.01 9.70 7.03
C LEU A 268 -5.44 11.16 6.84
N THR A 269 -6.68 11.44 6.45
CA THR A 269 -7.20 12.81 6.25
C THR A 269 -7.42 13.54 7.57
N THR A 270 -7.66 12.80 8.66
CA THR A 270 -7.95 13.35 9.99
C THR A 270 -6.73 13.44 10.92
N LEU A 271 -5.54 13.03 10.45
CA LEU A 271 -4.30 13.26 11.19
C LEU A 271 -4.10 14.77 11.43
N ASP A 272 -3.81 15.14 12.69
CA ASP A 272 -3.47 16.51 13.05
C ASP A 272 -2.04 16.87 12.63
N ALA A 273 -1.71 18.17 12.71
CA ALA A 273 -0.43 18.70 12.25
C ALA A 273 0.76 18.09 13.00
N ASP A 274 0.61 17.80 14.29
CA ASP A 274 1.70 17.27 15.11
C ASP A 274 1.97 15.78 14.82
N ALA A 275 0.90 14.98 14.69
CA ALA A 275 1.04 13.59 14.24
C ALA A 275 1.64 13.52 12.82
N ARG A 276 1.25 14.45 11.94
CA ARG A 276 1.84 14.61 10.61
C ARG A 276 3.32 14.96 10.67
N ALA A 277 3.72 15.88 11.55
CA ALA A 277 5.10 16.31 11.69
C ALA A 277 6.01 15.20 12.24
N GLU A 278 5.52 14.38 13.17
CA GLU A 278 6.32 13.32 13.79
C GLU A 278 6.44 12.05 12.94
N PHE A 279 5.43 11.75 12.10
CA PHE A 279 5.36 10.50 11.33
C PHE A 279 6.65 10.14 10.56
N PRO A 280 7.30 11.05 9.81
CA PRO A 280 8.50 10.73 9.03
C PRO A 280 9.61 10.11 9.88
N ARG A 281 9.91 10.74 11.02
CA ARG A 281 10.93 10.28 11.96
C ARG A 281 10.63 8.88 12.51
N VAL A 282 9.38 8.67 12.94
CA VAL A 282 8.95 7.41 13.56
C VAL A 282 8.91 6.27 12.54
N TYR A 283 8.35 6.52 11.36
CA TYR A 283 8.20 5.53 10.32
C TYR A 283 9.56 5.12 9.74
N LEU A 284 10.46 6.07 9.49
CA LEU A 284 11.82 5.78 9.02
C LEU A 284 12.65 5.02 10.06
N ASP A 285 12.60 5.37 11.35
CA ASP A 285 13.29 4.57 12.39
C ASP A 285 12.73 3.15 12.46
N LEU A 286 11.41 2.98 12.37
CA LEU A 286 10.78 1.66 12.35
C LEU A 286 11.28 0.81 11.18
N LEU A 287 11.27 1.33 9.94
CA LEU A 287 11.76 0.60 8.77
C LEU A 287 13.26 0.29 8.86
N ARG A 288 14.08 1.23 9.35
CA ARG A 288 15.52 1.00 9.58
C ARG A 288 15.79 -0.05 10.66
N ARG A 289 14.88 -0.27 11.62
CA ARG A 289 14.98 -1.38 12.59
C ARG A 289 14.74 -2.71 11.91
N PHE A 290 13.77 -2.81 11.01
CA PHE A 290 13.55 -4.00 10.19
C PHE A 290 14.77 -4.34 9.32
N ASP A 291 15.33 -3.34 8.64
CA ASP A 291 16.50 -3.54 7.75
C ASP A 291 17.75 -3.99 8.55
N ARG A 292 17.89 -3.57 9.81
CA ARG A 292 18.98 -4.02 10.71
C ARG A 292 18.79 -5.44 11.24
N LEU A 293 17.55 -5.91 11.35
CA LEU A 293 17.24 -7.26 11.82
C LEU A 293 17.58 -8.32 10.77
N PHE A 294 17.38 -7.98 9.49
CA PHE A 294 17.67 -8.83 8.35
C PHE A 294 18.61 -8.09 7.38
N PRO A 295 19.90 -7.97 7.70
CA PRO A 295 20.84 -7.34 6.79
C PRO A 295 20.82 -8.08 5.46
N VAL A 296 20.46 -7.36 4.40
CA VAL A 296 20.53 -7.89 3.04
C VAL A 296 22.00 -8.21 2.77
N PRO A 297 22.37 -9.46 2.45
CA PRO A 297 23.75 -9.77 2.12
C PRO A 297 24.20 -8.92 0.93
N ALA A 298 25.42 -8.39 0.99
CA ALA A 298 26.01 -7.63 -0.12
C ALA A 298 25.87 -8.43 -1.43
N PRO A 299 25.57 -7.78 -2.57
CA PRO A 299 25.41 -8.48 -3.84
C PRO A 299 26.69 -9.27 -4.12
N THR A 300 26.57 -10.60 -4.11
CA THR A 300 27.67 -11.51 -4.40
C THR A 300 28.12 -11.29 -5.84
N SER A 301 29.44 -11.17 -6.02
CA SER A 301 30.15 -11.10 -7.31
C SER A 301 29.70 -12.22 -8.29
N PRO A 302 29.89 -12.04 -9.63
CA PRO A 302 29.25 -12.87 -10.65
C PRO A 302 29.57 -14.37 -10.48
N PRO A 303 28.70 -15.26 -11.00
CA PRO A 303 28.76 -16.69 -10.68
C PRO A 303 30.04 -17.30 -11.27
N GLY A 304 31.02 -17.49 -10.40
CA GLY A 304 32.29 -18.13 -10.70
C GLY A 304 32.79 -18.87 -9.47
N THR A 305 32.64 -20.19 -9.49
CA THR A 305 33.31 -21.18 -8.61
C THR A 305 33.04 -21.06 -7.10
N ARG A 306 31.90 -21.59 -6.65
CA ARG A 306 31.81 -22.18 -5.31
C ARG A 306 31.15 -23.57 -5.40
N PRO A 307 31.74 -24.63 -4.82
CA PRO A 307 31.14 -25.95 -4.87
C PRO A 307 29.79 -25.97 -4.12
N PRO A 308 28.84 -26.84 -4.53
CA PRO A 308 27.49 -26.84 -3.99
C PRO A 308 27.49 -27.13 -2.48
N ALA A 309 26.76 -26.29 -1.73
CA ALA A 309 26.47 -26.55 -0.33
C ALA A 309 25.49 -27.75 -0.23
N PRO A 310 25.59 -28.58 0.83
CA PRO A 310 24.67 -29.69 1.03
C PRO A 310 23.22 -29.18 1.18
N PRO A 311 22.23 -29.96 0.70
CA PRO A 311 20.83 -29.54 0.73
C PRO A 311 20.34 -29.37 2.17
N PRO A 312 19.50 -28.35 2.45
CA PRO A 312 18.85 -28.22 3.74
C PRO A 312 17.91 -29.42 3.98
N PRO A 313 17.78 -29.89 5.24
CA PRO A 313 16.91 -31.02 5.55
C PRO A 313 15.44 -30.66 5.31
N ASN A 314 14.80 -31.40 4.39
CA ASN A 314 13.36 -31.55 4.16
C ASN A 314 12.50 -30.29 4.29
N SER A 315 12.47 -29.50 3.22
CA SER A 315 11.34 -28.61 2.92
C SER A 315 10.13 -29.45 2.48
N PRO A 316 8.98 -29.43 3.17
CA PRO A 316 7.78 -30.06 2.65
C PRO A 316 7.31 -29.31 1.40
N SER A 317 7.18 -30.06 0.31
CA SER A 317 6.53 -29.65 -0.92
C SER A 317 5.13 -29.08 -0.65
N THR A 318 4.87 -27.85 -1.05
CA THR A 318 3.50 -27.33 -1.14
C THR A 318 3.08 -27.30 -2.60
N SER A 319 2.44 -28.40 -2.98
CA SER A 319 1.47 -28.47 -4.07
C SER A 319 0.42 -27.37 -3.95
N SER A 320 0.07 -26.82 -5.12
CA SER A 320 -1.06 -25.93 -5.43
C SER A 320 -2.33 -26.15 -4.58
N CYS A 321 -2.75 -25.11 -3.86
CA CYS A 321 -4.14 -24.62 -3.72
C CYS A 321 -4.23 -23.58 -2.57
N SER A 322 -5.06 -22.56 -2.78
CA SER A 322 -5.53 -21.53 -1.83
C SER A 322 -4.70 -20.23 -1.66
N PRO A 323 -5.37 -19.05 -1.65
CA PRO A 323 -4.75 -17.73 -1.64
C PRO A 323 -4.55 -17.25 -0.20
N CYS A 324 -3.50 -17.73 0.46
CA CYS A 324 -3.08 -17.23 1.77
C CYS A 324 -1.56 -17.09 1.79
N ALA A 325 -1.03 -16.17 0.99
CA ALA A 325 0.38 -15.79 1.05
C ALA A 325 0.50 -14.27 0.88
N ALA A 326 0.73 -13.57 1.99
CA ALA A 326 1.20 -12.18 1.99
C ALA A 326 2.31 -12.09 3.03
N PRO A 327 3.58 -12.34 2.69
CA PRO A 327 4.68 -12.25 3.64
C PRO A 327 4.97 -10.78 3.99
N ALA A 328 5.37 -10.53 5.24
CA ALA A 328 5.94 -9.29 5.78
C ALA A 328 5.51 -7.98 5.07
N THR A 329 4.22 -7.65 5.14
CA THR A 329 3.77 -6.31 4.78
C THR A 329 3.95 -5.40 5.99
N SER A 330 4.76 -4.35 5.87
CA SER A 330 4.57 -3.13 6.67
C SER A 330 3.30 -2.44 6.18
N SER A 331 2.14 -3.06 6.46
CA SER A 331 0.84 -2.49 6.16
C SER A 331 0.45 -1.56 7.30
N SER A 332 0.47 -0.25 7.05
CA SER A 332 -0.31 0.67 7.85
C SER A 332 -1.79 0.46 7.49
N THR A 333 -2.44 -0.51 8.14
CA THR A 333 -3.87 -0.75 7.98
C THR A 333 -4.66 0.37 8.65
N TRP A 334 -5.30 1.21 7.85
CA TRP A 334 -6.29 2.18 8.33
C TRP A 334 -7.69 1.66 8.00
N PRO A 335 -8.63 1.59 8.96
CA PRO A 335 -9.99 1.18 8.64
C PRO A 335 -10.71 2.29 7.84
N ALA A 336 -11.71 1.90 7.04
CA ALA A 336 -12.54 2.84 6.30
C ALA A 336 -13.28 3.82 7.25
N PRO A 337 -13.58 5.06 6.83
CA PRO A 337 -14.38 5.99 7.60
C PRO A 337 -15.77 5.41 7.84
N ASN A 338 -16.17 5.33 9.11
CA ASN A 338 -17.50 4.93 9.56
C ASN A 338 -18.18 6.14 10.22
N PRO A 339 -19.43 6.50 9.88
CA PRO A 339 -20.16 7.56 10.59
C PRO A 339 -20.34 7.32 12.10
N ALA A 340 -20.15 6.08 12.59
CA ALA A 340 -20.06 5.77 14.03
C ALA A 340 -18.75 6.27 14.70
N TRP A 341 -17.86 6.91 13.93
CA TRP A 341 -16.60 7.48 14.40
C TRP A 341 -16.63 9.00 14.53
N ALA A 342 -17.77 9.65 14.26
CA ALA A 342 -17.92 11.06 14.57
C ALA A 342 -17.83 11.27 16.10
N PRO A 343 -17.03 12.24 16.59
CA PRO A 343 -17.08 12.61 17.99
C PRO A 343 -18.50 13.07 18.32
N SER A 344 -19.05 12.54 19.41
CA SER A 344 -20.20 13.13 20.09
C SER A 344 -19.83 14.51 20.64
#